data_AF-A0A2T0APQ6-F1
#
_entry.id   AF-A0A2T0APQ6-F1
#
_cell.length_a   1.000
_cell.length_b   1.000
_cell.length_c   1.000
_cell.angle_alpha   90.00
_cell.angle_beta   90.00
_cell.angle_gamma   90.00
#
_symmetry.space_group_name_H-M   'P 1'
#
loop_
_entity.id
_entity.type
_entity.pdbx_description
1 polymer ?
#
loop_
_entity_poly.entity_id
_entity_poly.type
_entity_poly.pdbx_seq_one_letter_code
_entity_poly.pdbx_strand_id
1 'polypeptide(L)' 'MQKPRRLKPEERAFLRSQGYTPRYFLLLKKTAEGYEFLEKHTGKILAIWRD' A
#
# COMPACT_ATOMS: atom_id res chain seq x y z
N MET A 1 -7.51 -7.59 -12.91
CA MET A 1 -6.77 -7.12 -11.71
C MET A 1 -5.48 -6.44 -12.16
N GLN A 2 -5.22 -5.20 -11.71
CA GLN A 2 -3.93 -4.54 -11.99
C GLN A 2 -2.81 -5.33 -11.30
N LYS A 3 -1.67 -5.50 -11.96
CA LYS A 3 -0.52 -6.19 -11.36
C LYS A 3 0.01 -5.38 -10.17
N PRO A 4 0.38 -6.01 -9.05
CA PRO A 4 0.99 -5.30 -7.93
C PRO A 4 2.22 -4.53 -8.40
N ARG A 5 2.32 -3.25 -8.03
CA ARG A 5 3.42 -2.38 -8.47
C ARG A 5 4.20 -1.78 -7.31
N ARG A 6 5.40 -1.30 -7.62
CA ARG A 6 6.20 -0.53 -6.65
C ARG A 6 5.47 0.74 -6.23
N LEU A 7 5.74 1.16 -5.00
CA LEU A 7 5.15 2.35 -4.39
C LEU A 7 5.79 3.63 -4.93
N LYS A 8 4.96 4.61 -5.27
CA LYS A 8 5.35 5.99 -5.55
C LYS A 8 5.84 6.68 -4.27
N PRO A 9 6.61 7.78 -4.36
CA PRO A 9 7.06 8.52 -3.17
C PRO A 9 5.92 8.91 -2.22
N GLU A 10 4.80 9.39 -2.75
CA GLU A 10 3.59 9.74 -1.98
C GLU A 10 2.99 8.55 -1.20
N GLU A 11 2.93 7.37 -1.82
CA GLU A 11 2.42 6.14 -1.21
C GLU A 11 3.35 5.62 -0.12
N ARG A 12 4.66 5.81 -0.31
CA ARG A 12 5.66 5.51 0.72
C ARG A 12 5.52 6.44 1.92
N ALA A 13 5.30 7.74 1.68
CA ALA A 13 5.08 8.70 2.75
C ALA A 13 3.79 8.37 3.53
N PHE A 14 2.72 8.02 2.83
CA PHE A 14 1.46 7.59 3.45
C PHE A 14 1.62 6.34 4.31
N LEU A 15 2.26 5.28 3.81
CA LEU A 15 2.51 4.08 4.64
C LEU A 15 3.36 4.39 5.88
N ARG A 16 4.35 5.29 5.75
CA ARG A 16 5.16 5.74 6.90
C ARG A 16 4.33 6.49 7.93
N SER A 17 3.41 7.35 7.50
CA SER A 17 2.53 8.08 8.44
C SER A 17 1.57 7.14 9.19
N GLN A 18 1.29 5.97 8.63
CA GLN A 18 0.51 4.90 9.25
C GLN A 18 1.37 3.93 10.08
N GLY A 19 2.68 4.19 10.24
CA GLY A 19 3.60 3.36 11.04
C GLY A 19 4.18 2.13 10.31
N TYR A 20 3.92 1.97 9.01
CA TYR A 20 4.43 0.83 8.23
C TYR A 20 5.77 1.14 7.58
N THR A 21 6.57 0.08 7.34
CA THR A 21 7.82 0.17 6.57
C THR A 21 7.55 -0.09 5.09
N PRO A 22 7.58 0.92 4.18
CA PRO A 22 7.05 0.77 2.82
C PRO A 22 7.81 -0.23 1.94
N ARG A 23 9.06 -0.56 2.27
CA ARG A 23 9.88 -1.48 1.46
C ARG A 23 9.27 -2.89 1.36
N TYR A 24 8.45 -3.24 2.35
CA TYR A 24 7.76 -4.53 2.45
C TYR A 24 6.44 -4.57 1.70
N PHE A 25 6.00 -3.46 1.10
CA PHE A 25 4.70 -3.38 0.46
C PHE A 25 4.81 -3.12 -1.04
N LEU A 26 3.81 -3.60 -1.77
CA LEU A 26 3.49 -3.25 -3.15
C LEU A 26 2.09 -2.64 -3.17
N LEU A 27 1.81 -1.72 -4.08
CA LEU A 27 0.46 -1.24 -4.28
C LEU A 27 -0.31 -2.27 -5.12
N LEU A 28 -1.45 -2.73 -4.61
CA LEU A 28 -2.43 -3.52 -5.36
C LEU A 28 -3.42 -2.60 -6.07
N LYS A 29 -4.01 -1.66 -5.33
CA LYS A 29 -5.10 -0.81 -5.81
C LYS A 29 -5.07 0.53 -5.11
N LYS A 30 -5.36 1.59 -5.85
CA LYS A 30 -5.63 2.94 -5.32
C LYS A 30 -7.05 3.30 -5.75
N THR A 31 -7.90 3.64 -4.80
CA THR A 31 -9.30 4.05 -5.02
C THR A 31 -9.48 5.49 -4.57
N ALA A 32 -10.68 6.06 -4.79
CA ALA A 32 -11.03 7.35 -4.19
C ALA A 32 -11.05 7.28 -2.65
N GLU A 33 -11.41 6.11 -2.12
CA GLU A 33 -11.61 5.86 -0.70
C GLU A 33 -10.33 5.46 0.04
N GLY A 34 -9.27 5.02 -0.66
CA GLY A 34 -8.05 4.59 0.00
C GLY A 34 -7.06 3.80 -0.86
N TYR A 35 -6.30 2.95 -0.18
CA TYR A 35 -5.24 2.14 -0.77
C TYR A 35 -5.31 0.68 -0.30
N GLU A 36 -5.06 -0.24 -1.22
CA GLU A 36 -4.78 -1.64 -0.93
C GLU A 36 -3.32 -1.94 -1.24
N PHE A 37 -2.62 -2.51 -0.28
CA PHE A 37 -1.22 -2.88 -0.37
C PHE A 37 -1.04 -4.38 -0.19
N LEU A 38 -0.12 -4.99 -0.94
CA LEU A 38 0.33 -6.37 -0.73
C LEU A 38 1.61 -6.36 0.08
N GLU A 39 1.62 -7.04 1.23
CA GLU A 39 2.84 -7.29 1.98
C GLU A 39 3.64 -8.43 1.34
N LYS A 40 4.88 -8.15 0.94
CA LYS A 40 5.75 -9.08 0.20
C LYS A 40 6.09 -10.36 0.98
N HIS A 41 6.21 -10.27 2.30
CA HIS A 41 6.68 -11.37 3.13
C HIS A 41 5.57 -12.35 3.50
N THR A 42 4.38 -11.84 3.76
CA THR A 42 3.24 -12.64 4.25
C THR A 42 2.22 -12.93 3.15
N GLY A 43 2.26 -12.18 2.04
CA GLY A 43 1.22 -12.20 1.00
C GLY A 43 -0.10 -11.57 1.46
N LYS A 44 -0.16 -10.98 2.66
CA LYS A 44 -1.39 -10.37 3.19
C LYS A 44 -1.69 -9.05 2.51
N ILE A 45 -2.98 -8.77 2.38
CA ILE A 45 -3.48 -7.49 1.87
C ILE A 45 -3.74 -6.57 3.06
N LEU A 46 -3.19 -5.35 2.98
CA LEU A 46 -3.45 -4.26 3.91
C LEU A 46 -4.29 -3.20 3.18
N ALA A 47 -5.53 -3.02 3.61
CA ALA A 47 -6.41 -1.96 3.13
C ALA A 47 -6.40 -0.79 4.15
N ILE A 48 -6.12 0.42 3.67
CA ILE A 48 -6.14 1.64 4.47
C ILE A 48 -7.07 2.65 3.80
N TRP A 49 -8.14 3.00 4.51
CA TRP A 49 -9.16 3.95 4.08
C TRP A 49 -8.79 5.36 4.52
N ARG A 50 -9.18 6.35 3.72
CA ARG A 50 -9.09 7.78 4.07
C ARG A 50 -10.45 8.20 4.62
N ASP A 51 -10.57 8.29 5.93
CA ASP A 51 -11.63 9.09 6.58
C ASP A 51 -11.35 10.58 6.40
#